data_AF-A0A5B1LQG5-F1
#
_entry.id   AF-A0A5B1LQG5-F1
#
_cell.length_a   1.000
_cell.length_b   1.000
_cell.length_c   1.000
_cell.angle_alpha   90.00
_cell.angle_beta   90.00
_cell.angle_gamma   90.00
#
_symmetry.space_group_name_H-M   'P 1'
#
loop_
_entity.id
_entity.type
_entity.pdbx_description
1 polymer ?
#
loop_
_entity_poly.entity_id
_entity_poly.type
_entity_poly.pdbx_seq_one_letter_code
_entity_poly.pdbx_strand_id
1 'polypeptide(L)' 'MKISASLPDEDVEFLDRYAADHGESRSGALHRAVALLRHRDLGDQYEAAWASDNADDWHGTLRDGLAAE' A
#
# COMPACT_ATOMS: atom_id res chain seq x y z
N MET A 1 18.60 -3.56 -9.13
CA MET A 1 19.64 -4.21 -8.29
C MET A 1 19.23 -5.66 -8.06
N LYS A 2 20.17 -6.61 -8.07
CA LYS A 2 19.91 -8.02 -7.72
C LYS A 2 20.54 -8.32 -6.36
N ILE A 3 19.84 -9.09 -5.54
CA ILE A 3 20.32 -9.53 -4.23
C ILE A 3 20.20 -11.05 -4.15
N SER A 4 21.05 -11.67 -3.34
CA SER A 4 20.89 -13.06 -2.91
C SER A 4 20.40 -13.02 -1.47
N ALA A 5 19.32 -13.73 -1.17
CA ALA A 5 18.72 -13.78 0.16
C ALA A 5 18.35 -15.23 0.50
N SER A 6 18.54 -15.59 1.76
CA SER A 6 18.06 -16.86 2.31
C SER A 6 16.74 -16.60 3.02
N LEU A 7 15.71 -17.36 2.68
CA LEU A 7 14.39 -17.32 3.31
C LEU A 7 14.00 -18.75 3.74
N PRO A 8 13.17 -18.90 4.79
CA PRO A 8 12.50 -20.16 5.08
C PRO A 8 11.70 -20.67 3.87
N ASP A 9 11.58 -22.00 3.73
CA ASP A 9 10.90 -22.62 2.59
C ASP A 9 9.43 -22.18 2.51
N GLU A 10 8.76 -22.03 3.66
CA GLU A 10 7.37 -21.58 3.75
C GLU A 10 7.15 -20.16 3.20
N ASP A 11 8.13 -19.27 3.39
CA ASP A 11 8.06 -17.90 2.89
C ASP A 11 8.26 -17.86 1.37
N VAL A 12 9.13 -18.74 0.85
CA VAL A 12 9.33 -18.90 -0.60
C VAL A 12 8.07 -19.47 -1.25
N GLU A 13 7.47 -20.51 -0.67
CA GLU A 13 6.21 -21.09 -1.16
C GLU A 13 5.06 -20.07 -1.18
N PHE A 14 4.98 -19.23 -0.15
CA PHE A 14 4.00 -18.15 -0.09
C PHE A 14 4.20 -17.14 -1.24
N LEU A 15 5.44 -16.66 -1.43
CA LEU A 15 5.77 -15.71 -2.50
C LEU A 15 5.47 -16.28 -3.89
N ASP A 16 5.73 -17.57 -4.09
CA ASP A 16 5.48 -18.26 -5.35
C ASP A 16 4.01 -18.33 -5.69
N ARG A 17 3.19 -18.70 -4.71
CA ARG A 17 1.74 -18.77 -4.87
C ARG A 17 1.15 -17.38 -5.13
N TYR A 18 1.54 -16.40 -4.32
CA TYR A 18 1.08 -15.02 -4.48
C TYR A 18 1.43 -14.48 -5.87
N ALA A 19 2.67 -14.71 -6.32
CA ALA A 19 3.13 -14.28 -7.64
C ALA A 19 2.32 -14.95 -8.77
N ALA A 20 2.05 -16.26 -8.66
CA ALA A 20 1.23 -16.98 -9.64
C ALA A 20 -0.21 -16.44 -9.71
N ASP A 21 -0.84 -16.22 -8.55
CA ASP A 21 -2.23 -15.75 -8.47
C ASP A 21 -2.42 -14.33 -9.03
N HIS A 22 -1.36 -13.51 -8.99
CA HIS A 22 -1.39 -12.12 -9.44
C HIS A 22 -0.68 -11.90 -10.79
N GLY A 23 -0.16 -12.95 -11.43
CA GLY A 23 0.59 -12.84 -12.69
C GLY A 23 1.89 -12.04 -12.55
N GLU A 24 2.49 -12.04 -11.36
CA GLU A 24 3.73 -11.32 -11.04
C GLU A 24 4.95 -12.26 -11.06
N SER A 25 6.15 -11.67 -11.03
CA SER A 25 7.38 -12.42 -10.74
C SER A 25 7.62 -12.49 -9.23
N ARG A 26 8.44 -13.45 -8.75
CA ARG A 26 8.89 -13.51 -7.35
C ARG A 26 9.44 -12.18 -6.85
N SER A 27 10.24 -11.50 -7.66
CA SER A 27 10.78 -10.17 -7.33
C SER A 27 9.72 -9.08 -7.26
N GLY A 28 8.63 -9.20 -8.04
CA GLY A 28 7.47 -8.31 -7.97
C GLY A 28 6.72 -8.48 -6.66
N ALA A 29 6.40 -9.73 -6.31
CA ALA A 29 5.77 -10.08 -5.04
C ALA A 29 6.62 -9.61 -3.84
N LEU A 30 7.94 -9.86 -3.87
CA LEU A 30 8.87 -9.40 -2.83
C LEU A 30 8.93 -7.86 -2.75
N HIS A 31 8.96 -7.16 -3.89
CA HIS A 31 8.93 -5.70 -3.91
C HIS A 31 7.63 -5.15 -3.30
N ARG A 32 6.48 -5.80 -3.55
CA ARG A 32 5.21 -5.44 -2.92
C ARG A 32 5.25 -5.66 -1.40
N ALA A 33 5.83 -6.76 -0.92
CA ALA A 33 6.02 -6.99 0.51
C ALA A 33 6.87 -5.87 1.16
N VAL A 34 7.97 -5.46 0.51
CA VAL A 34 8.79 -4.33 0.98
C VAL A 34 8.00 -3.02 1.00
N ALA A 35 7.16 -2.77 -0.01
CA ALA A 35 6.30 -1.60 -0.03
C ALA A 35 5.33 -1.62 1.16
N LEU A 36 4.66 -2.75 1.43
CA LEU A 36 3.76 -2.89 2.57
C LEU A 36 4.47 -2.63 3.91
N LEU A 37 5.72 -3.12 4.08
CA LEU A 37 6.52 -2.83 5.26
C LEU A 37 6.79 -1.33 5.43
N ARG A 38 7.12 -0.61 4.35
CA ARG A 38 7.30 0.86 4.39
C ARG A 38 6.02 1.60 4.76
N HIS A 39 4.86 1.09 4.33
CA HIS A 39 3.58 1.73 4.63
C HIS A 39 3.06 1.39 6.03
N ARG A 40 3.60 0.35 6.69
CA ARG A 40 3.22 0.02 8.07
C ARG A 40 3.54 1.15 9.04
N ASP A 41 4.61 1.90 8.77
CA ASP A 41 5.01 3.05 9.57
C ASP A 41 4.21 4.33 9.24
N LEU A 42 3.32 4.28 8.23
CA LEU A 42 2.48 5.40 7.85
C LEU A 42 1.19 5.49 8.66
N GLY A 43 0.80 4.45 9.41
CA GLY A 43 -0.46 4.44 10.18
C GLY A 43 -0.56 5.65 11.12
N ASP A 44 0.42 5.78 12.02
CA ASP A 44 0.50 6.89 12.97
C ASP A 44 0.66 8.24 12.26
N GLN A 45 1.32 8.27 11.09
CA GLN A 45 1.50 9.49 10.30
C GLN A 45 0.18 9.94 9.65
N TYR A 46 -0.64 9.01 9.15
CA TYR A 46 -1.96 9.30 8.62
C TYR A 46 -2.92 9.73 9.73
N GLU A 47 -2.87 9.10 10.90
CA GLU A 47 -3.67 9.49 12.05
C GLU A 47 -3.32 10.92 12.50
N ALA A 48 -2.02 11.23 12.63
CA ALA A 48 -1.56 12.56 12.96
C ALA A 48 -1.96 13.61 11.91
N ALA A 49 -1.84 13.27 10.62
CA ALA A 49 -2.25 14.15 9.53
C ALA A 49 -3.75 14.46 9.60
N TRP A 50 -4.58 13.44 9.79
CA TRP A 50 -6.04 13.60 9.89
C TRP A 50 -6.47 14.39 11.12
N ALA A 51 -5.79 14.21 12.25
CA ALA A 51 -6.05 14.99 13.47
C ALA A 51 -5.63 16.46 13.35
N SER A 52 -4.65 16.75 12.49
CA SER A 52 -4.18 18.12 12.20
C SER A 52 -4.97 18.84 11.11
N ASP A 53 -5.80 18.11 10.36
CA ASP A 53 -6.55 18.64 9.23
C ASP A 53 -7.84 19.34 9.69
N ASN A 54 -8.21 20.41 9.00
CA ASN A 54 -9.47 21.11 9.20
C ASN A 54 -10.41 20.80 8.03
N ALA A 55 -11.10 19.66 8.15
CA ALA A 55 -12.00 19.16 7.11
C ALA A 55 -13.10 20.16 6.70
N ASP A 56 -13.45 21.12 7.57
CA ASP A 56 -14.47 22.13 7.31
C ASP A 56 -14.08 23.11 6.18
N ASP A 57 -12.77 23.34 5.95
CA ASP A 57 -12.30 24.29 4.94
C ASP A 57 -12.53 23.79 3.50
N TRP A 58 -12.67 22.47 3.31
CA TRP A 58 -12.87 21.83 2.01
C TRP A 58 -14.28 21.27 1.80
N HIS A 59 -15.12 21.27 2.84
CA HIS A 59 -16.46 20.64 2.78
C HIS A 59 -17.37 21.29 1.72
N GLY A 60 -17.20 22.59 1.44
CA GLY A 60 -18.00 23.32 0.46
C GLY A 60 -17.80 22.90 -0.99
N THR A 61 -16.66 22.30 -1.33
CA THR A 61 -16.32 21.90 -2.71
C THR A 61 -16.71 20.45 -3.01
N LEU A 62 -17.22 19.70 -2.03
CA LEU A 62 -17.56 18.28 -2.16
C LEU A 62 -18.56 18.00 -3.31
N ARG A 63 -19.38 18.98 -3.68
CA ARG A 63 -20.44 18.84 -4.71
C ARG A 63 -20.14 19.60 -6.00
N ASP A 64 -18.95 20.20 -6.12
CA ASP A 64 -18.59 20.97 -7.30
C ASP A 64 -18.60 20.06 -8.55
N GLY A 65 -19.33 20.47 -9.59
CA GLY A 65 -19.44 19.72 -10.84
C GLY A 65 -20.45 18.55 -10.85
N LEU A 66 -21.12 18.27 -9.73
CA LEU A 66 -22.28 17.38 -9.70
C LEU A 66 -23.50 18.18 -10.15
N ALA A 67 -24.04 17.87 -11.33
CA ALA A 67 -25.25 18.52 -11.86
C ALA A 67 -26.39 18.41 -10.85
N ALA A 68 -27.02 19.55 -10.51
CA ALA A 68 -28.26 19.55 -9.77
C ALA A 68 -29.36 19.01 -10.70
N GLU A 69 -30.00 17.90 -10.31
CA GLU A 69 -31.30 17.50 -10.85
C GLU A 69 -32.38 18.53 -10.46
#